data_AF-A0AAV8CDD2-F1
#
_entry.id   AF-A0AAV8CDD2-F1
#
_cell.length_a   1.000
_cell.length_b   1.000
_cell.length_c   1.000
_cell.angle_alpha   90.00
_cell.angle_beta   90.00
_cell.angle_gamma   90.00
#
_symmetry.space_group_name_H-M   'P 1'
#
loop_
_entity.id
_entity.type
_entity.pdbx_description
1 polymer ?
#
loop_
_entity_poly.entity_id
_entity_poly.type
_entity_poly.pdbx_seq_one_letter_code
_entity_poly.pdbx_strand_id
1 'polypeptide(L)'
;MKACNLTDDLLVEILVRLPFKSLCRFKCVSKSWCRVISDNFLRQRLPPIVTGLFLRSESAQFKKARYAYTSSNGTVQDCNLNFFPFGEKSTVVHGANGLLLYFSSALRTYYVVNTGMKLWVSLPKAQKAAQLSMLAFDPYSSTDYRVVCFTAWRAQGAELEIYSSETGKWDQHEVKFGVEPDALSSRMHYFNSLLYIIANPNMIVAVNLKKISCNLIRLPEKINSLSHVGHCQGRLHYAHIDGNKLKIWMINYLNRSGWELKHEINLREII
;
A
#
# COMPACT_ATOMS: atom_id res chain seq x y z
N MET A 1 8.49 -19.18 -44.04
CA MET A 1 7.37 -19.22 -43.07
C MET A 1 7.20 -17.81 -42.50
N LYS A 2 6.11 -17.11 -42.82
CA LYS A 2 5.81 -15.81 -42.17
C LYS A 2 5.36 -16.13 -40.75
N ALA A 3 6.07 -15.63 -39.74
CA ALA A 3 5.60 -15.69 -38.37
C ALA A 3 4.28 -14.91 -38.30
N CYS A 4 3.19 -15.58 -37.93
CA CYS A 4 1.94 -14.91 -37.60
C CYS A 4 2.23 -14.04 -36.36
N ASN A 5 2.30 -12.72 -36.54
CA ASN A 5 2.45 -11.81 -35.42
C ASN A 5 1.15 -11.83 -34.61
N LEU A 6 1.21 -12.38 -33.41
CA LEU A 6 0.15 -12.30 -32.42
C LEU A 6 -0.08 -10.82 -32.08
N THR A 7 -1.30 -10.33 -32.23
CA THR A 7 -1.66 -8.95 -31.87
C THR A 7 -1.48 -8.72 -30.36
N ASP A 8 -1.20 -7.49 -29.96
CA ASP A 8 -1.04 -7.15 -28.53
C ASP A 8 -2.29 -7.51 -27.70
N ASP A 9 -3.50 -7.39 -28.25
CA ASP A 9 -4.75 -7.77 -27.55
C ASP A 9 -4.82 -9.27 -27.22
N LEU A 10 -4.56 -10.13 -28.21
CA LEU A 10 -4.49 -11.58 -28.00
C LEU A 10 -3.34 -11.95 -27.06
N LEU A 11 -2.22 -11.24 -27.13
CA LEU A 11 -1.11 -11.42 -26.21
C LEU A 11 -1.52 -11.08 -24.77
N VAL A 12 -2.25 -9.98 -24.56
CA VAL A 12 -2.82 -9.62 -23.26
C VAL A 12 -3.75 -10.72 -22.74
N GLU A 13 -4.68 -11.23 -23.55
CA GLU A 13 -5.61 -12.30 -23.15
C GLU A 13 -4.91 -13.59 -22.70
N ILE A 14 -3.76 -13.90 -23.29
CA ILE A 14 -2.91 -15.03 -22.88
C ILE A 14 -2.19 -14.69 -21.57
N LEU A 15 -1.55 -13.53 -21.50
CA LEU A 15 -0.75 -13.10 -20.36
C LEU A 15 -1.57 -12.97 -19.07
N VAL A 16 -2.79 -12.43 -19.13
CA VAL A 16 -3.63 -12.27 -17.92
C VAL A 16 -4.00 -13.59 -17.23
N ARG A 17 -3.91 -14.71 -17.94
CA ARG A 17 -4.23 -16.06 -17.42
C ARG A 17 -3.02 -16.75 -16.81
N LEU A 18 -1.83 -16.16 -16.91
CA LEU A 18 -0.58 -16.79 -16.48
C LEU A 18 -0.21 -16.38 -15.05
N PRO A 19 0.44 -17.26 -14.27
CA PRO A 19 0.96 -16.90 -12.97
C PRO A 19 1.97 -15.75 -13.07
N PHE A 20 1.97 -14.84 -12.10
CA PHE A 20 2.86 -13.67 -12.10
C PHE A 20 4.34 -14.00 -12.26
N LYS A 21 4.82 -15.08 -11.62
CA LYS A 21 6.22 -15.50 -11.76
C LYS A 21 6.58 -15.85 -13.21
N SER A 22 5.65 -16.47 -13.95
CA SER A 22 5.82 -16.77 -15.37
C SER A 22 5.84 -15.48 -16.19
N LEU A 23 4.94 -14.53 -15.88
CA LEU A 23 4.91 -13.22 -16.54
C LEU A 23 6.23 -12.46 -16.37
N CYS A 24 6.80 -12.44 -15.16
CA CYS A 24 8.10 -11.83 -14.92
C CYS A 24 9.20 -12.42 -15.81
N ARG A 25 9.19 -13.75 -16.03
CA ARG A 25 10.17 -14.43 -16.91
C ARG A 25 9.92 -14.14 -18.38
N PHE A 26 8.66 -14.01 -18.79
CA PHE A 26 8.29 -13.77 -20.18
C PHE A 26 8.66 -12.39 -20.71
N LYS A 27 9.01 -11.44 -19.83
CA LYS A 27 9.66 -10.18 -20.24
C LYS A 27 10.95 -10.42 -21.04
N CYS A 28 11.63 -11.55 -20.84
CA CYS A 28 12.86 -11.90 -21.55
C CYS A 28 12.64 -12.53 -22.93
N VAL A 29 11.39 -12.87 -23.31
CA VAL A 29 11.09 -13.61 -24.55
C VAL A 29 11.22 -12.72 -25.79
N SER A 30 10.74 -11.49 -25.73
CA SER A 30 10.89 -10.51 -26.82
C SER A 30 10.64 -9.08 -26.33
N LYS A 31 11.05 -8.08 -27.12
CA LYS A 31 10.74 -6.66 -26.85
C LYS A 31 9.23 -6.39 -26.81
N SER A 32 8.44 -7.07 -27.66
CA SER A 32 6.98 -6.91 -27.68
C SER A 32 6.35 -7.41 -26.38
N TRP A 33 6.78 -8.59 -25.92
CA TRP A 33 6.30 -9.16 -24.65
C TRP A 33 6.75 -8.32 -23.46
N CYS A 34 8.00 -7.85 -23.43
CA CYS A 34 8.48 -6.94 -22.40
C CYS A 34 7.64 -5.66 -22.32
N ARG A 35 7.28 -5.08 -23.48
CA ARG A 35 6.41 -3.91 -23.58
C ARG A 35 5.03 -4.19 -23.00
N VAL A 36 4.33 -5.22 -23.51
CA VAL A 36 2.96 -5.56 -23.07
C VAL A 36 2.90 -5.94 -21.58
N ILE A 37 3.90 -6.67 -21.07
CA ILE A 37 3.93 -7.05 -19.64
C ILE A 37 4.24 -5.85 -18.74
N SER A 38 4.99 -4.87 -19.25
CA SER A 38 5.31 -3.66 -18.50
C SER A 38 4.18 -2.62 -18.56
N ASP A 39 3.27 -2.75 -19.52
CA ASP A 39 2.11 -1.88 -19.71
C ASP A 39 1.14 -1.93 -18.51
N ASN A 40 0.62 -0.77 -18.13
CA ASN A 40 -0.35 -0.63 -17.04
C ASN A 40 -1.68 -1.35 -17.36
N PHE A 41 -2.06 -1.41 -18.63
CA PHE A 41 -3.28 -2.08 -19.08
C PHE A 41 -3.28 -3.56 -18.71
N LEU A 42 -2.18 -4.28 -18.94
CA LEU A 42 -2.08 -5.68 -18.52
C LEU A 42 -2.21 -5.80 -17.00
N ARG A 43 -1.51 -4.94 -16.25
CA ARG A 43 -1.50 -5.00 -14.77
C ARG A 43 -2.87 -4.78 -14.14
N GLN A 44 -3.68 -3.89 -14.71
CA GLN A 44 -5.06 -3.68 -14.28
C GLN A 44 -5.94 -4.92 -14.49
N ARG A 45 -5.57 -5.79 -15.44
CA ARG A 45 -6.28 -7.03 -15.75
C ARG A 45 -5.67 -8.27 -15.10
N LEU A 46 -4.49 -8.16 -14.49
CA LEU A 46 -3.90 -9.27 -13.76
C LEU A 46 -4.77 -9.57 -12.53
N PRO A 47 -5.12 -10.84 -12.28
CA PRO A 47 -5.78 -11.20 -11.03
C PRO A 47 -4.90 -10.74 -9.86
N PRO A 48 -5.43 -10.20 -8.75
CA PRO A 48 -4.63 -9.70 -7.65
C PRO A 48 -3.56 -10.72 -7.26
N ILE A 49 -2.32 -10.41 -7.59
CA ILE A 49 -1.22 -11.34 -7.48
C ILE A 49 -0.88 -11.42 -6.01
N VAL A 50 -1.21 -12.57 -5.42
CA VAL A 50 -0.67 -13.04 -4.15
C VAL A 50 -1.12 -12.20 -2.96
N THR A 51 -2.11 -12.70 -2.23
CA THR A 51 -2.46 -12.17 -0.91
C THR A 51 -1.34 -12.54 0.05
N GLY A 52 -0.39 -11.62 0.23
CA GLY A 52 0.63 -11.69 1.26
C GLY A 52 0.04 -11.24 2.59
N LEU A 53 -0.14 -12.16 3.54
CA LEU A 53 -0.53 -11.85 4.91
C LEU A 53 0.73 -11.59 5.74
N PHE A 54 0.80 -10.41 6.34
CA PHE A 54 1.78 -10.09 7.36
C PHE A 54 1.14 -10.27 8.73
N LEU A 55 1.62 -11.24 9.50
CA LEU A 55 1.20 -11.42 10.88
C LEU A 55 2.34 -11.02 11.80
N ARG A 56 2.14 -9.92 12.52
CA ARG A 56 2.94 -9.57 13.68
C ARG A 56 2.26 -10.16 14.91
N SER A 57 2.79 -11.26 15.41
CA SER A 57 2.37 -11.80 16.70
C SER A 57 2.94 -10.93 17.83
N GLU A 58 2.09 -10.51 18.75
CA GLU A 58 2.50 -9.82 19.98
C GLU A 58 2.86 -10.80 21.12
N SER A 59 2.60 -12.11 20.94
CA SER A 59 3.01 -13.14 21.90
C SER A 59 4.53 -13.21 22.02
N ALA A 60 5.03 -13.20 23.26
CA ALA A 60 6.44 -13.36 23.59
C ALA A 60 7.07 -14.65 23.03
N GLN A 61 6.26 -15.66 22.70
CA GLN A 61 6.69 -16.93 22.09
C GLN A 61 7.00 -16.82 20.59
N PHE A 62 6.44 -15.83 19.88
CA PHE A 62 6.62 -15.63 18.44
C PHE A 62 7.09 -14.21 18.13
N LYS A 63 8.35 -13.90 18.49
CA LYS A 63 8.99 -12.61 18.19
C LYS A 63 9.26 -12.39 16.69
N LYS A 64 9.08 -13.40 15.84
CA LYS A 64 9.34 -13.31 14.40
C LYS A 64 8.05 -13.04 13.65
N ALA A 65 8.03 -11.94 12.89
CA ALA A 65 6.98 -11.70 11.92
C ALA A 65 6.91 -12.87 10.93
N ARG A 66 5.68 -13.36 10.69
CA ARG A 66 5.43 -14.39 9.68
C ARG A 66 4.86 -13.76 8.42
N TYR A 67 5.33 -14.25 7.29
CA TYR A 67 4.89 -13.82 5.98
C TYR A 67 4.28 -15.02 5.33
N ALA A 68 3.03 -14.95 4.98
CA ALA A 68 2.38 -16.05 4.30
C ALA A 68 1.81 -15.55 2.99
N TYR A 69 1.88 -16.36 1.95
CA TYR A 69 1.28 -15.99 0.69
C TYR A 69 0.40 -17.10 0.15
N THR A 70 -0.76 -16.73 -0.38
CA THR A 70 -1.61 -17.70 -1.06
C THR A 70 -1.01 -18.02 -2.43
N SER A 71 -0.69 -19.29 -2.64
CA SER A 71 -0.29 -19.76 -3.97
C SER A 71 -1.53 -19.99 -4.83
N SER A 72 -1.35 -20.14 -6.14
CA SER A 72 -2.44 -20.27 -7.11
C SER A 72 -3.37 -21.47 -6.87
N ASN A 73 -2.96 -22.43 -6.03
CA ASN A 73 -3.76 -23.59 -5.65
C ASN A 73 -4.50 -23.39 -4.31
N GLY A 74 -4.51 -22.19 -3.75
CA GLY A 74 -5.15 -21.87 -2.46
C GLY A 74 -4.33 -22.26 -1.22
N THR A 75 -3.17 -22.91 -1.37
CA THR A 75 -2.32 -23.22 -0.21
C THR A 75 -1.58 -21.97 0.26
N VAL A 76 -1.55 -21.79 1.58
CA VAL A 76 -0.77 -20.76 2.26
C VAL A 76 0.67 -21.25 2.37
N GLN A 77 1.60 -20.55 1.74
CA GLN A 77 3.03 -20.86 1.83
C GLN A 77 3.71 -19.86 2.76
N ASP A 78 4.47 -20.37 3.73
CA ASP A 78 5.33 -19.54 4.59
C ASP A 78 6.48 -18.98 3.75
N CYS A 79 6.65 -17.68 3.83
CA CYS A 79 7.64 -16.90 3.11
C CYS A 79 8.77 -16.57 4.08
N ASN A 80 9.78 -17.46 4.17
CA ASN A 80 10.98 -17.09 4.89
C ASN A 80 11.70 -15.93 4.17
N LEU A 81 12.01 -14.86 4.90
CA LEU A 81 12.71 -13.70 4.36
C LEU A 81 14.24 -13.88 4.35
N ASN A 82 14.73 -15.11 4.19
CA ASN A 82 16.15 -15.44 4.29
C ASN A 82 17.00 -14.74 3.20
N PHE A 83 16.38 -14.32 2.09
CA PHE A 83 17.03 -13.53 1.04
C PHE A 83 17.35 -12.10 1.47
N PHE A 84 16.77 -11.62 2.58
CA PHE A 84 17.01 -10.30 3.15
C PHE A 84 17.87 -10.41 4.42
N PRO A 85 19.20 -10.16 4.33
CA PRO A 85 20.14 -10.42 5.42
C PRO A 85 19.99 -9.49 6.62
N PHE A 86 19.26 -8.39 6.47
CA PHE A 86 19.02 -7.41 7.54
C PHE A 86 17.71 -7.63 8.29
N GLY A 87 16.95 -8.69 7.95
CA GLY A 87 15.60 -8.93 8.49
C GLY A 87 15.54 -9.06 10.02
N GLU A 88 16.53 -9.72 10.64
CA GLU A 88 16.58 -9.88 12.10
C GLU A 88 17.06 -8.63 12.84
N LYS A 89 17.79 -7.74 12.15
CA LYS A 89 18.37 -6.51 12.72
C LYS A 89 17.57 -5.25 12.36
N SER A 90 16.41 -5.44 11.75
CA SER A 90 15.54 -4.36 11.26
C SER A 90 14.10 -4.64 11.66
N THR A 91 13.32 -3.57 11.83
CA THR A 91 11.90 -3.67 12.15
C THR A 91 11.07 -3.41 10.91
N VAL A 92 9.94 -4.11 10.78
CA VAL A 92 8.94 -3.78 9.76
C VAL A 92 8.21 -2.51 10.20
N VAL A 93 8.18 -1.55 9.30
CA VAL A 93 7.54 -0.24 9.49
C VAL A 93 6.15 -0.25 8.86
N HIS A 94 6.04 -0.69 7.61
CA HIS A 94 4.79 -0.63 6.86
C HIS A 94 4.79 -1.67 5.73
N GLY A 95 3.59 -2.08 5.27
CA GLY A 95 3.42 -2.91 4.09
C GLY A 95 2.45 -2.25 3.12
N ALA A 96 2.76 -2.26 1.82
CA ALA A 96 1.87 -1.75 0.79
C ALA A 96 2.02 -2.58 -0.50
N ASN A 97 0.92 -3.19 -0.95
CA ASN A 97 0.80 -3.84 -2.26
C ASN A 97 1.98 -4.77 -2.63
N GLY A 98 2.35 -5.67 -1.72
CA GLY A 98 3.42 -6.66 -1.92
C GLY A 98 4.84 -6.18 -1.63
N LEU A 99 5.01 -4.90 -1.27
CA LEU A 99 6.25 -4.36 -0.76
C LEU A 99 6.19 -4.17 0.75
N LEU A 100 7.32 -4.38 1.42
CA LEU A 100 7.52 -4.13 2.84
C LEU A 100 8.58 -3.06 3.04
N LEU A 101 8.32 -2.12 3.93
CA LEU A 101 9.27 -1.14 4.40
C LEU A 101 9.86 -1.61 5.73
N TYR A 102 11.18 -1.71 5.75
CA TYR A 102 11.98 -2.03 6.93
C TYR A 102 12.81 -0.83 7.34
N PHE A 103 13.11 -0.74 8.64
CA PHE A 103 14.05 0.23 9.18
C PHE A 103 15.07 -0.45 10.10
N SER A 104 16.35 -0.19 9.86
CA SER A 104 17.42 -0.60 10.77
C SER A 104 17.84 0.57 11.62
N SER A 105 17.55 0.52 12.93
CA SER A 105 17.97 1.56 13.87
C SER A 105 19.50 1.65 13.99
N ALA A 106 20.20 0.50 13.88
CA ALA A 106 21.66 0.44 13.95
C ALA A 106 22.33 1.14 12.75
N LEU A 107 21.79 0.95 11.55
CA LEU A 107 22.33 1.55 10.32
C LEU A 107 21.65 2.87 9.95
N ARG A 108 20.59 3.26 10.68
CA ARG A 108 19.69 4.39 10.37
C ARG A 108 19.27 4.41 8.89
N THR A 109 18.89 3.24 8.39
CA THR A 109 18.66 3.00 6.95
C THR A 109 17.33 2.30 6.75
N TYR A 110 16.58 2.75 5.73
CA TYR A 110 15.37 2.09 5.27
C TYR A 110 15.69 1.06 4.20
N TYR A 111 14.95 -0.04 4.20
CA TYR A 111 14.98 -1.05 3.15
C TYR A 111 13.59 -1.27 2.60
N VAL A 112 13.47 -1.38 1.28
CA VAL A 112 12.24 -1.80 0.63
C VAL A 112 12.42 -3.23 0.15
N VAL A 113 11.57 -4.12 0.62
CA VAL A 113 11.64 -5.56 0.38
C VAL A 113 10.45 -5.98 -0.45
N ASN A 114 10.71 -6.52 -1.64
CA ASN A 114 9.72 -7.15 -2.51
C ASN A 114 9.68 -8.64 -2.22
N THR A 115 8.63 -9.09 -1.53
CA THR A 115 8.48 -10.48 -1.09
C THR A 115 8.16 -11.41 -2.27
N GLY A 116 7.45 -10.93 -3.28
CA GLY A 116 7.09 -11.72 -4.47
C GLY A 116 8.28 -12.04 -5.36
N MET A 117 9.20 -11.08 -5.51
CA MET A 117 10.40 -11.22 -6.34
C MET A 117 11.66 -11.66 -5.57
N LYS A 118 11.58 -11.69 -4.23
CA LYS A 118 12.75 -11.93 -3.35
C LYS A 118 13.90 -10.95 -3.62
N LEU A 119 13.54 -9.69 -3.83
CA LEU A 119 14.46 -8.59 -4.05
C LEU A 119 14.34 -7.58 -2.92
N TRP A 120 15.41 -6.87 -2.65
CA TRP A 120 15.42 -5.77 -1.69
C TRP A 120 16.36 -4.66 -2.17
N VAL A 121 16.12 -3.45 -1.67
CA VAL A 121 16.98 -2.29 -1.93
C VAL A 121 17.13 -1.48 -0.65
N SER A 122 18.35 -1.00 -0.40
CA SER A 122 18.62 -0.01 0.65
C SER A 122 18.37 1.38 0.11
N LEU A 123 17.64 2.20 0.86
CA LEU A 123 17.43 3.60 0.50
C LEU A 123 18.63 4.46 0.93
N PRO A 124 18.91 5.58 0.24
CA PRO A 124 19.83 6.57 0.75
C PRO A 124 19.39 7.06 2.13
N LYS A 125 20.31 7.56 2.95
CA LYS A 125 19.98 8.05 4.29
C LYS A 125 19.04 9.27 4.19
N ALA A 126 17.93 9.20 4.92
CA ALA A 126 17.09 10.37 5.16
C ALA A 126 17.90 11.42 5.94
N GLN A 127 17.60 12.70 5.73
CA GLN A 127 18.35 13.78 6.39
C GLN A 127 17.88 13.96 7.83
N LYS A 128 16.57 13.77 8.07
CA LYS A 128 15.94 13.90 9.39
C LYS A 128 15.46 12.56 9.92
N ALA A 129 15.42 12.44 11.25
CA ALA A 129 14.79 11.30 11.90
C ALA A 129 13.27 11.38 11.75
N ALA A 130 12.64 10.28 11.35
CA ALA A 130 11.20 10.21 11.18
C ALA A 130 10.51 9.79 12.48
N GLN A 131 9.42 10.46 12.81
CA GLN A 131 8.51 10.10 13.90
C GLN A 131 7.48 9.06 13.46
N LEU A 132 7.08 9.13 12.19
CA LEU A 132 6.24 8.14 11.52
C LEU A 132 6.77 7.93 10.10
N SER A 133 6.64 6.72 9.58
CA SER A 133 7.04 6.43 8.20
C SER A 133 6.11 5.43 7.57
N MET A 134 5.89 5.56 6.26
CA MET A 134 5.06 4.63 5.53
C MET A 134 5.53 4.44 4.09
N LEU A 135 5.06 3.34 3.50
CA LEU A 135 5.27 3.05 2.08
C LEU A 135 4.01 3.44 1.30
N ALA A 136 4.19 4.29 0.30
CA ALA A 136 3.16 4.69 -0.65
C ALA A 136 3.45 4.01 -2.00
N PHE A 137 2.78 2.89 -2.25
CA PHE A 137 2.92 2.13 -3.48
C PHE A 137 1.55 1.73 -3.99
N ASP A 138 1.27 2.02 -5.26
CA ASP A 138 0.05 1.60 -5.95
C ASP A 138 0.44 0.99 -7.31
N PRO A 139 0.54 -0.36 -7.40
CA PRO A 139 1.07 -1.04 -8.57
C PRO A 139 0.17 -0.90 -9.81
N TYR A 140 -1.09 -0.50 -9.63
CA TYR A 140 -2.04 -0.25 -10.72
C TYR A 140 -1.86 1.13 -11.35
N SER A 141 -1.25 2.06 -10.61
CA SER A 141 -1.00 3.43 -11.05
C SER A 141 0.43 3.64 -11.56
N SER A 142 1.44 3.07 -10.89
CA SER A 142 2.85 3.18 -11.28
C SER A 142 3.69 1.98 -10.83
N THR A 143 4.84 1.74 -11.48
CA THR A 143 5.93 0.92 -10.93
C THR A 143 6.62 1.56 -9.74
N ASP A 144 6.51 2.87 -9.62
CA ASP A 144 7.27 3.63 -8.64
C ASP A 144 6.57 3.64 -7.28
N TYR A 145 7.37 3.48 -6.24
CA TYR A 145 6.95 3.63 -4.87
C TYR A 145 7.58 4.87 -4.26
N ARG A 146 6.95 5.36 -3.20
CA ARG A 146 7.48 6.43 -2.36
C ARG A 146 7.58 5.97 -0.92
N VAL A 147 8.58 6.45 -0.20
CA VAL A 147 8.63 6.34 1.26
C VAL A 147 8.40 7.71 1.83
N VAL A 148 7.37 7.85 2.66
CA VAL A 148 6.98 9.11 3.29
C VAL A 148 7.40 9.05 4.74
N CYS A 149 8.27 9.96 5.16
CA CYS A 149 8.76 10.12 6.51
C CYS A 149 8.21 11.42 7.10
N PHE A 150 7.46 11.35 8.19
CA PHE A 150 7.00 12.51 8.95
C PHE A 150 8.11 12.90 9.92
N THR A 151 8.78 14.03 9.68
CA THR A 151 10.01 14.40 10.39
C THR A 151 9.75 15.39 11.52
N ALA A 152 8.68 16.18 11.42
CA ALA A 152 8.24 17.07 12.49
C ALA A 152 6.75 17.40 12.35
N TRP A 153 6.01 17.41 13.47
CA TRP A 153 4.64 17.90 13.53
C TRP A 153 4.60 19.43 13.73
N ARG A 154 3.67 20.09 13.04
CA ARG A 154 3.39 21.53 13.13
C ARG A 154 1.93 21.71 13.53
N ALA A 155 1.55 22.87 14.09
CA ALA A 155 0.21 23.11 14.63
C ALA A 155 -0.94 22.62 13.72
N GLN A 156 -0.85 22.77 12.40
CA GLN A 156 -1.86 22.24 11.48
C GLN A 156 -1.26 21.49 10.28
N GLY A 157 -0.13 20.83 10.49
CA GLY A 157 0.66 20.28 9.40
C GLY A 157 1.81 19.38 9.85
N ALA A 158 2.66 19.02 8.90
CA ALA A 158 3.91 18.35 9.17
C ALA A 158 4.97 18.67 8.12
N GLU A 159 6.22 18.53 8.54
CA GLU A 159 7.34 18.36 7.63
C GLU A 159 7.45 16.90 7.21
N LEU A 160 7.63 16.69 5.91
CA LEU A 160 7.78 15.39 5.29
C LEU A 160 9.13 15.32 4.57
N GLU A 161 9.79 14.17 4.68
CA GLU A 161 10.80 13.74 3.72
C GLU A 161 10.23 12.61 2.88
N ILE A 162 10.23 12.78 1.56
CA ILE A 162 9.64 11.83 0.62
C ILE A 162 10.74 11.30 -0.29
N TYR A 163 11.02 10.00 -0.20
CA TYR A 163 11.84 9.30 -1.17
C TYR A 163 10.99 8.92 -2.38
N SER A 164 11.54 9.10 -3.59
CA SER A 164 10.96 8.58 -4.83
C SER A 164 11.86 7.52 -5.45
N SER A 165 11.31 6.32 -5.75
CA SER A 165 12.06 5.28 -6.46
C SER A 165 12.42 5.68 -7.89
N GLU A 166 11.65 6.60 -8.49
CA GLU A 166 11.89 7.11 -9.83
C GLU A 166 13.17 7.95 -9.91
N THR A 167 13.40 8.83 -8.93
CA THR A 167 14.55 9.74 -8.90
C THR A 167 15.70 9.22 -8.05
N GLY A 168 15.42 8.26 -7.17
CA GLY A 168 16.38 7.74 -6.19
C GLY A 168 16.76 8.75 -5.11
N LYS A 169 16.00 9.83 -4.92
CA LYS A 169 16.33 10.96 -4.02
C LYS A 169 15.23 11.20 -2.98
N TRP A 170 15.62 11.88 -1.91
CA TRP A 170 14.74 12.41 -0.87
C TRP A 170 14.46 13.88 -1.14
N ASP A 171 13.17 14.25 -1.13
CA ASP A 171 12.71 15.63 -1.23
C ASP A 171 12.02 16.05 0.07
N GLN A 172 12.27 17.29 0.51
CA GLN A 172 11.64 17.86 1.70
C GLN A 172 10.41 18.65 1.32
N HIS A 173 9.35 18.48 2.10
CA HIS A 173 8.07 19.15 1.91
C HIS A 173 7.49 19.59 3.24
N GLU A 174 6.70 20.65 3.20
CA GLU A 174 5.82 21.03 4.30
C GLU A 174 4.38 20.93 3.83
N VAL A 175 3.54 20.27 4.62
CA VAL A 175 2.15 20.02 4.29
C VAL A 175 1.27 20.56 5.40
N LYS A 176 0.25 21.33 5.03
CA LYS A 176 -0.80 21.83 5.94
C LYS A 176 -2.04 20.95 5.81
N PHE A 177 -2.32 20.16 6.83
CA PHE A 177 -3.48 19.27 6.89
C PHE A 177 -4.78 20.00 7.22
N GLY A 178 -4.69 21.15 7.92
CA GLY A 178 -5.85 21.89 8.42
C GLY A 178 -6.49 21.26 9.67
N VAL A 179 -5.80 20.31 10.30
CA VAL A 179 -6.18 19.68 11.58
C VAL A 179 -4.94 19.59 12.46
N GLU A 180 -5.15 19.63 13.78
CA GLU A 180 -4.07 19.48 14.76
C GLU A 180 -3.43 18.09 14.67
N PRO A 181 -2.10 17.95 14.86
CA PRO A 181 -1.39 16.67 14.81
C PRO A 181 -1.99 15.59 15.70
N ASP A 182 -2.45 15.94 16.89
CA ASP A 182 -3.02 15.01 17.87
C ASP A 182 -4.35 14.39 17.38
N ALA A 183 -4.99 14.99 16.38
CA ALA A 183 -6.16 14.40 15.74
C ALA A 183 -5.78 13.26 14.79
N LEU A 184 -4.57 13.26 14.21
CA LEU A 184 -4.15 12.28 13.22
C LEU A 184 -3.88 10.92 13.87
N SER A 185 -4.36 9.86 13.23
CA SER A 185 -4.00 8.50 13.60
C SER A 185 -2.87 7.96 12.71
N SER A 186 -2.20 6.91 13.17
CA SER A 186 -1.23 6.14 12.38
C SER A 186 -1.88 5.24 11.31
N ARG A 187 -3.22 5.27 11.17
CA ARG A 187 -3.95 4.47 10.19
C ARG A 187 -3.99 5.22 8.86
N MET A 188 -3.13 4.77 7.97
CA MET A 188 -2.85 5.41 6.71
C MET A 188 -3.12 4.44 5.56
N HIS A 189 -3.69 4.94 4.47
CA HIS A 189 -3.91 4.17 3.25
C HIS A 189 -3.50 4.99 2.04
N TYR A 190 -2.71 4.41 1.14
CA TYR A 190 -2.30 5.09 -0.10
C TYR A 190 -2.96 4.44 -1.30
N PHE A 191 -3.63 5.24 -2.11
CA PHE A 191 -4.27 4.80 -3.35
C PHE A 191 -4.48 5.99 -4.29
N ASN A 192 -4.27 5.79 -5.60
CA ASN A 192 -4.51 6.80 -6.63
C ASN A 192 -3.82 8.16 -6.35
N SER A 193 -2.51 8.11 -6.06
CA SER A 193 -1.67 9.29 -5.74
C SER A 193 -2.06 10.08 -4.48
N LEU A 194 -3.03 9.60 -3.70
CA LEU A 194 -3.50 10.21 -2.47
C LEU A 194 -3.15 9.32 -1.27
N LEU A 195 -2.61 9.96 -0.25
CA LEU A 195 -2.42 9.40 1.08
C LEU A 195 -3.60 9.81 1.96
N TYR A 196 -4.39 8.84 2.39
CA TYR A 196 -5.53 9.02 3.28
C TYR A 196 -5.11 8.72 4.72
N ILE A 197 -5.31 9.68 5.61
CA ILE A 197 -5.00 9.57 7.05
C ILE A 197 -6.29 9.79 7.83
N ILE A 198 -6.68 8.82 8.66
CA ILE A 198 -7.85 8.97 9.52
C ILE A 198 -7.52 9.98 10.64
N ALA A 199 -8.41 10.96 10.83
CA ALA A 199 -8.25 12.06 11.79
C ALA A 199 -9.51 12.26 12.65
N ASN A 200 -9.34 12.31 13.97
CA ASN A 200 -10.43 12.49 14.92
C ASN A 200 -11.13 13.86 14.76
N PRO A 201 -12.44 13.97 15.08
CA PRO A 201 -13.32 12.88 15.52
C PRO A 201 -13.96 12.10 14.35
N ASN A 202 -14.00 12.65 13.14
CA ASN A 202 -14.70 12.04 12.00
C ASN A 202 -14.21 12.57 10.64
N MET A 203 -12.89 12.67 10.44
CA MET A 203 -12.30 13.22 9.21
C MET A 203 -11.30 12.25 8.59
N ILE A 204 -11.08 12.39 7.29
CA ILE A 204 -9.92 11.87 6.58
C ILE A 204 -9.15 13.05 6.00
N VAL A 205 -7.85 13.10 6.25
CA VAL A 205 -6.92 13.98 5.55
C VAL A 205 -6.43 13.25 4.31
N ALA A 206 -6.76 13.76 3.13
CA ALA A 206 -6.28 13.26 1.85
C ALA A 206 -5.14 14.15 1.35
N VAL A 207 -3.91 13.64 1.43
CA VAL A 207 -2.68 14.33 1.02
C VAL A 207 -2.30 13.89 -0.39
N ASN A 208 -2.23 14.82 -1.33
CA ASN A 208 -1.65 14.57 -2.64
C ASN A 208 -0.13 14.67 -2.58
N LEU A 209 0.56 13.54 -2.64
CA LEU A 209 2.02 13.48 -2.51
C LEU A 209 2.78 14.06 -3.72
N LYS A 210 2.11 14.28 -4.87
CA LYS A 210 2.72 14.90 -6.05
C LYS A 210 2.59 16.42 -6.03
N LYS A 211 1.39 16.91 -5.68
CA LYS A 211 1.07 18.34 -5.64
C LYS A 211 1.34 18.98 -4.28
N ILE A 212 1.61 18.17 -3.25
CA ILE A 212 1.82 18.61 -1.86
C ILE A 212 0.63 19.47 -1.41
N SER A 213 -0.58 18.93 -1.59
CA SER A 213 -1.84 19.60 -1.26
C SER A 213 -2.74 18.69 -0.43
N CYS A 214 -3.58 19.26 0.43
CA CYS A 214 -4.48 18.50 1.29
C CYS A 214 -5.94 18.82 1.01
N ASN A 215 -6.78 17.79 1.14
CA ASN A 215 -8.22 17.93 1.19
C ASN A 215 -8.77 17.19 2.41
N LEU A 216 -9.77 17.78 3.04
CA LEU A 216 -10.47 17.20 4.18
C LEU A 216 -11.76 16.53 3.72
N ILE A 217 -11.96 15.27 4.11
CA ILE A 217 -13.15 14.49 3.78
C ILE A 217 -13.83 14.12 5.09
N ARG A 218 -15.10 14.50 5.25
CA ARG A 218 -15.89 14.14 6.43
C ARG A 218 -16.33 12.68 6.34
N LEU A 219 -16.18 11.94 7.44
CA LEU A 219 -16.63 10.56 7.57
C LEU A 219 -18.11 10.49 7.95
N PRO A 220 -18.81 9.40 7.56
CA PRO A 220 -20.23 9.21 7.89
C PRO A 220 -20.46 8.87 9.37
N GLU A 221 -19.47 8.27 10.03
CA GLU A 221 -19.54 7.87 11.45
C GLU A 221 -18.31 8.40 12.21
N LYS A 222 -18.44 8.55 13.53
CA LYS A 222 -17.30 8.91 14.39
C LYS A 222 -16.27 7.78 14.41
N ILE A 223 -15.01 8.16 14.44
CA ILE A 223 -13.89 7.21 14.44
C ILE A 223 -13.81 6.53 15.81
N ASN A 224 -13.53 5.23 15.80
CA ASN A 224 -13.10 4.47 16.96
C ASN A 224 -11.79 3.73 16.67
N SER A 225 -11.29 2.91 17.59
CA SER A 225 -10.03 2.17 17.45
C SER A 225 -10.03 1.16 16.29
N LEU A 226 -11.20 0.64 15.90
CA LEU A 226 -11.34 -0.40 14.87
C LEU A 226 -11.68 0.15 13.48
N SER A 227 -11.86 1.47 13.37
CA SER A 227 -12.18 2.12 12.10
C SER A 227 -10.98 2.05 11.13
N HIS A 228 -11.23 1.77 9.86
CA HIS A 228 -10.17 1.66 8.86
C HIS A 228 -10.61 2.23 7.51
N VAL A 229 -9.62 2.68 6.74
CA VAL A 229 -9.83 3.18 5.38
C VAL A 229 -9.07 2.27 4.43
N GLY A 230 -9.74 1.88 3.36
CA GLY A 230 -9.16 1.08 2.30
C GLY A 230 -9.72 1.51 0.96
N HIS A 231 -9.44 0.72 -0.07
CA HIS A 231 -10.06 0.92 -1.37
C HIS A 231 -10.48 -0.42 -1.96
N CYS A 232 -11.55 -0.39 -2.75
CA CYS A 232 -12.05 -1.52 -3.51
C CYS A 232 -12.64 -0.98 -4.81
N GLN A 233 -12.41 -1.67 -5.93
CA GLN A 233 -12.91 -1.27 -7.26
C GLN A 233 -12.61 0.20 -7.62
N GLY A 234 -11.41 0.67 -7.26
CA GLY A 234 -10.97 2.03 -7.53
C GLY A 234 -11.64 3.13 -6.69
N ARG A 235 -12.42 2.76 -5.66
CA ARG A 235 -13.12 3.71 -4.78
C ARG A 235 -12.66 3.58 -3.33
N LEU A 236 -12.63 4.71 -2.63
CA LEU A 236 -12.33 4.76 -1.21
C LEU A 236 -13.48 4.13 -0.41
N HIS A 237 -13.13 3.31 0.57
CA HIS A 237 -14.05 2.67 1.48
C HIS A 237 -13.66 2.97 2.92
N TYR A 238 -14.66 3.11 3.78
CA TYR A 238 -14.51 3.30 5.21
C TYR A 238 -15.22 2.15 5.92
N ALA A 239 -14.46 1.38 6.68
CA ALA A 239 -14.97 0.31 7.53
C ALA A 239 -15.05 0.81 8.98
N HIS A 240 -16.18 0.56 9.63
CA HIS A 240 -16.43 0.95 11.00
C HIS A 240 -17.15 -0.17 11.74
N ILE A 241 -16.68 -0.47 12.95
CA ILE A 241 -17.31 -1.47 13.82
C ILE A 241 -18.06 -0.74 14.92
N ASP A 242 -19.37 -0.89 14.96
CA ASP A 242 -20.26 -0.33 15.98
C ASP A 242 -20.89 -1.47 16.78
N GLY A 243 -20.38 -1.70 17.99
CA GLY A 243 -20.70 -2.91 18.77
C GLY A 243 -20.36 -4.19 17.99
N ASN A 244 -21.40 -4.94 17.62
CA ASN A 244 -21.25 -6.18 16.83
C ASN A 244 -21.56 -5.99 15.34
N LYS A 245 -21.69 -4.75 14.85
CA LYS A 245 -22.02 -4.47 13.45
C LYS A 245 -20.81 -3.92 12.72
N LEU A 246 -20.38 -4.60 11.67
CA LEU A 246 -19.42 -4.08 10.70
C LEU A 246 -20.18 -3.32 9.61
N LYS A 247 -20.00 -2.00 9.56
CA LYS A 247 -20.52 -1.13 8.50
C LYS A 247 -19.40 -0.80 7.51
N ILE A 248 -19.67 -0.97 6.22
CA ILE A 248 -18.76 -0.62 5.13
C ILE A 248 -19.41 0.45 4.26
N TRP A 249 -18.78 1.62 4.24
CA TRP A 249 -19.20 2.76 3.45
C TRP A 249 -18.29 2.92 2.23
N MET A 250 -18.86 3.35 1.11
CA MET A 250 -18.16 3.70 -0.11
C MET A 250 -18.30 5.20 -0.37
N ILE A 251 -17.22 5.86 -0.78
CA ILE A 251 -17.29 7.28 -1.15
C ILE A 251 -18.14 7.45 -2.43
N ASN A 252 -19.05 8.41 -2.42
CA ASN A 252 -19.92 8.75 -3.53
C ASN A 252 -19.94 10.27 -3.73
N TYR A 253 -19.15 10.75 -4.69
CA TYR A 253 -18.99 12.19 -4.99
C TYR A 253 -20.24 12.84 -5.59
N LEU A 254 -21.22 12.06 -6.04
CA LEU A 254 -22.48 12.57 -6.59
C LEU A 254 -23.54 12.79 -5.51
N ASN A 255 -23.37 12.20 -4.33
CA ASN A 255 -24.31 12.33 -3.22
C ASN A 255 -23.93 13.51 -2.31
N ARG A 256 -24.93 14.24 -1.80
CA ARG A 256 -24.73 15.32 -0.83
C ARG A 256 -24.08 14.86 0.47
N SER A 257 -24.31 13.60 0.89
CA SER A 257 -23.67 13.01 2.07
C SER A 257 -22.21 12.59 1.84
N GLY A 258 -21.75 12.52 0.58
CA GLY A 258 -20.41 12.07 0.20
C GLY A 258 -20.14 10.57 0.40
N TRP A 259 -21.00 9.83 1.10
CA TRP A 259 -20.84 8.41 1.43
C TRP A 259 -22.13 7.62 1.24
N GLU A 260 -21.99 6.36 0.85
CA GLU A 260 -23.08 5.40 0.66
C GLU A 260 -22.77 4.12 1.45
N LEU A 261 -23.71 3.67 2.29
CA LEU A 261 -23.57 2.41 3.03
C LEU A 261 -23.73 1.25 2.04
N LYS A 262 -22.73 0.38 1.93
CA LYS A 262 -22.75 -0.78 1.03
C LYS A 262 -23.09 -2.07 1.75
N HIS A 263 -22.54 -2.24 2.95
CA HIS A 263 -22.77 -3.45 3.75
C HIS A 263 -22.93 -3.08 5.22
N GLU A 264 -23.86 -3.75 5.87
CA GLU A 264 -23.97 -3.82 7.33
C GLU A 264 -24.04 -5.30 7.69
N ILE A 265 -23.05 -5.77 8.43
CA ILE A 265 -22.86 -7.19 8.71
C ILE A 265 -22.85 -7.39 10.22
N ASN A 266 -23.67 -8.30 10.70
CA ASN A 266 -23.67 -8.71 12.10
C ASN A 266 -22.55 -9.72 12.35
N LEU A 267 -21.55 -9.33 13.14
CA LEU A 267 -20.39 -10.18 13.43
C LEU A 267 -20.77 -11.46 14.19
N ARG A 268 -21.93 -11.51 14.85
CA ARG A 268 -22.44 -12.73 15.51
C ARG A 268 -22.90 -13.80 14.52
N GLU A 269 -23.15 -13.45 13.27
CA GLU A 269 -23.59 -14.40 12.24
C GLU A 269 -22.40 -15.01 11.48
N ILE A 270 -21.18 -14.51 11.72
CA ILE A 270 -19.93 -14.98 11.08
C ILE A 270 -19.13 -15.91 11.99
N ILE A 271 -19.34 -15.84 13.32
CA ILE A 271 -18.58 -16.58 14.34
C ILE A 271 -19.36 -17.82 14.78
#